data_AF-A0A645E0D8-F1
#
_entry.id   AF-A0A645E0D8-F1
#
_cell.length_a   1.000
_cell.length_b   1.000
_cell.length_c   1.000
_cell.angle_alpha   90.00
_cell.angle_beta   90.00
_cell.angle_gamma   90.00
#
_symmetry.space_group_name_H-M   'P 1'
#
loop_
_entity.id
_entity.type
_entity.pdbx_description
1 polymer ?
#
loop_
_entity_poly.entity_id
_entity_poly.type
_entity_poly.pdbx_seq_one_letter_code
_entity_poly.pdbx_strand_id
1 'polypeptide(L)'
;MLRNSLLPNDLEGLRNLIPGSVYDLRDYVPKEFFYYQYIIVSEPLILQFSEDKQRVITILGNFMLKDPRAMDYYNLIEDVVITNDIHIKVFKRKDLVPNFIREDISNQFKEYYPDEPRMYEFTMLE
;
A
#
# COMPACT_ATOMS: atom_id res chain seq x y z
N MET A 1 -38.15 13.00 25.81
CA MET A 1 -37.15 13.50 24.85
C MET A 1 -36.69 12.33 23.99
N LEU A 2 -37.31 12.11 22.83
CA LEU A 2 -36.85 11.18 21.80
C LEU A 2 -36.32 12.03 20.64
N ARG A 3 -35.04 12.41 20.68
CA ARG A 3 -34.42 13.18 19.59
C ARG A 3 -33.12 12.55 19.12
N ASN A 4 -32.99 11.23 19.20
CA ASN A 4 -31.82 10.49 18.68
C ASN A 4 -32.16 9.08 18.14
N SER A 5 -33.43 8.69 18.01
CA SER A 5 -33.80 7.33 17.58
C SER A 5 -33.82 7.12 16.06
N LEU A 6 -33.45 8.13 15.26
CA LEU A 6 -33.55 8.12 13.80
C LEU A 6 -32.28 8.62 13.10
N LEU A 7 -31.16 8.78 13.82
CA LEU A 7 -29.88 8.93 13.15
C LEU A 7 -29.35 7.52 12.84
N PRO A 8 -29.08 7.19 11.57
CA PRO A 8 -28.32 5.98 11.25
C PRO A 8 -27.00 6.08 12.01
N ASN A 9 -26.62 5.02 12.71
CA ASN A 9 -25.24 4.92 13.17
C ASN A 9 -24.36 4.94 11.91
N ASP A 10 -23.58 5.98 11.69
CA ASP A 10 -22.62 6.08 10.56
C ASP A 10 -21.57 4.94 10.56
N LEU A 11 -21.63 4.04 11.55
CA LEU A 11 -20.81 2.84 11.72
C LEU A 11 -21.55 1.52 11.41
N GLU A 12 -22.85 1.53 11.10
CA GLU A 12 -23.62 0.30 10.80
C GLU A 12 -23.36 -0.26 9.39
N GLY A 13 -22.81 0.55 8.46
CA GLY A 13 -22.41 0.08 7.13
C GLY A 13 -21.30 -0.97 7.12
N LEU A 14 -20.60 -1.18 8.24
CA LEU A 14 -19.47 -2.11 8.36
C LEU A 14 -19.86 -3.51 8.87
N ARG A 15 -21.04 -3.69 9.48
CA ARG A 15 -21.40 -4.97 10.15
C ARG A 15 -21.78 -6.11 9.19
N ASN A 16 -22.10 -5.78 7.93
CA ASN A 16 -22.49 -6.75 6.90
C ASN A 16 -21.42 -6.97 5.83
N LEU A 17 -20.21 -6.43 6.02
CA LEU A 17 -19.08 -6.81 5.18
C LEU A 17 -18.60 -8.18 5.65
N ILE A 18 -19.18 -9.23 5.06
CA ILE A 18 -18.48 -10.50 4.94
C ILE A 18 -17.14 -10.17 4.27
N PRO A 19 -15.97 -10.59 4.80
CA PRO A 19 -14.69 -10.42 4.12
C PRO A 19 -14.74 -11.19 2.79
N GLY A 20 -15.25 -10.51 1.77
CA GLY A 20 -15.37 -11.03 0.42
C GLY A 20 -14.00 -10.87 -0.22
N SER A 21 -13.19 -11.93 -0.06
CA SER A 21 -11.87 -12.14 -0.66
C SER A 21 -10.66 -11.49 0.04
N VAL A 22 -9.60 -12.30 0.08
CA VAL A 22 -8.22 -11.93 0.45
C VAL A 22 -7.59 -11.27 -0.78
N TYR A 23 -7.25 -9.98 -0.71
CA TYR A 23 -6.76 -9.19 -1.85
C TYR A 23 -5.22 -9.22 -2.06
N ASP A 24 -4.51 -10.27 -1.61
CA ASP A 24 -3.03 -10.29 -1.71
C ASP A 24 -2.41 -11.67 -2.00
N LEU A 25 -3.22 -12.68 -2.33
CA LEU A 25 -2.68 -14.00 -2.76
C LEU A 25 -2.81 -14.23 -4.27
N ARG A 26 -3.43 -13.30 -5.01
CA ARG A 26 -3.81 -13.52 -6.43
C ARG A 26 -3.37 -12.41 -7.37
N ASP A 27 -3.12 -11.21 -6.86
CA ASP A 27 -2.74 -10.08 -7.68
C ASP A 27 -1.23 -9.90 -7.51
N TYR A 28 -0.49 -10.34 -8.53
CA TYR A 28 0.95 -10.16 -8.65
C TYR A 28 1.39 -8.73 -8.29
N VAL A 29 2.69 -8.54 -8.05
CA VAL A 29 3.22 -7.19 -7.90
C VAL A 29 2.76 -6.31 -9.06
N PRO A 30 2.25 -5.09 -8.79
CA PRO A 30 1.92 -4.15 -9.84
C PRO A 30 3.21 -3.76 -10.57
N LYS A 31 3.44 -4.33 -11.75
CA LYS A 31 4.67 -4.10 -12.54
C LYS A 31 4.95 -2.62 -12.78
N GLU A 32 3.88 -1.83 -12.88
CA GLU A 32 3.88 -0.40 -13.12
C GLU A 32 3.89 0.45 -11.83
N PHE A 33 4.12 -0.14 -10.65
CA PHE A 33 4.10 0.58 -9.37
C PHE A 33 4.91 1.89 -9.39
N PHE A 34 6.15 1.83 -9.90
CA PHE A 34 7.03 3.00 -10.00
C PHE A 34 6.66 4.00 -11.10
N TYR A 35 5.66 3.66 -11.92
CA TYR A 35 5.06 4.55 -12.92
C TYR A 35 3.86 5.34 -12.39
N TYR A 36 3.26 4.91 -11.28
CA TYR A 36 2.09 5.59 -10.75
C TYR A 36 2.39 7.01 -10.30
N GLN A 37 1.54 7.94 -10.74
CA GLN A 37 1.67 9.35 -10.41
C GLN A 37 1.34 9.64 -8.95
N TYR A 38 0.44 8.85 -8.37
CA TYR A 38 -0.03 8.97 -7.00
C TYR A 38 0.02 7.61 -6.32
N ILE A 39 0.53 7.58 -5.08
CA ILE A 39 0.56 6.40 -4.22
C ILE A 39 -0.08 6.81 -2.89
N ILE A 40 -1.05 6.03 -2.43
CA ILE A 40 -1.79 6.29 -1.19
C ILE A 40 -1.45 5.16 -0.22
N VAL A 41 -0.99 5.51 0.98
CA VAL A 41 -0.53 4.55 1.98
C VAL A 41 -1.07 4.94 3.36
N SER A 42 -1.49 3.96 4.15
CA SER A 42 -1.82 4.17 5.56
C SER A 42 -0.58 4.07 6.45
N GLU A 43 -0.47 4.97 7.43
CA GLU A 43 0.51 4.91 8.50
C GLU A 43 -0.21 4.87 9.86
N PRO A 44 -0.03 3.79 10.66
CA PRO A 44 0.71 2.57 10.33
C PRO A 44 0.05 1.77 9.18
N LEU A 45 0.83 0.89 8.55
CA LEU A 45 0.30 -0.03 7.53
C LEU A 45 -0.80 -0.89 8.16
N ILE A 46 -2.01 -0.80 7.61
CA ILE A 46 -3.15 -1.58 8.07
C ILE A 46 -3.22 -2.88 7.28
N LEU A 47 -2.92 -3.99 7.96
CA LEU A 47 -2.95 -5.33 7.40
C LEU A 47 -4.22 -6.05 7.86
N GLN A 48 -4.84 -6.80 6.96
CA GLN A 48 -6.00 -7.64 7.25
C GLN A 48 -5.59 -9.01 7.79
N PHE A 49 -4.40 -9.47 7.39
CA PHE A 49 -3.79 -10.74 7.76
C PHE A 49 -2.40 -10.50 8.36
N SER A 50 -1.74 -11.59 8.71
CA SER A 50 -0.34 -11.55 9.11
C SER A 50 0.56 -11.13 7.94
N GLU A 51 1.67 -10.48 8.27
CA GLU A 51 2.60 -9.90 7.29
C GLU A 51 3.15 -10.91 6.27
N ASP A 52 3.33 -12.18 6.67
CA ASP A 52 3.73 -13.28 5.78
C ASP A 52 2.72 -13.53 4.64
N LYS A 53 1.45 -13.17 4.84
CA LYS A 53 0.39 -13.30 3.84
C LYS A 53 0.16 -12.03 3.03
N GLN A 54 0.86 -10.94 3.37
CA GLN A 54 0.67 -9.63 2.76
C GLN A 54 1.99 -8.92 2.44
N ARG A 55 2.98 -9.68 1.93
CA ARG A 55 4.33 -9.16 1.69
C ARG A 55 4.38 -8.08 0.62
N VAL A 56 3.48 -8.11 -0.38
CA VAL A 56 3.38 -7.04 -1.40
C VAL A 56 3.03 -5.71 -0.75
N ILE A 57 2.00 -5.70 0.09
CA ILE A 57 1.59 -4.51 0.82
C ILE A 57 2.70 -4.05 1.76
N THR A 58 3.34 -4.97 2.50
CA THR A 58 4.36 -4.56 3.47
C THR A 58 5.64 -4.07 2.83
N ILE A 59 6.17 -4.73 1.79
CA ILE A 59 7.40 -4.30 1.12
C ILE A 59 7.20 -2.94 0.44
N LEU A 60 6.15 -2.78 -0.37
CA LEU A 60 5.88 -1.51 -1.07
C LEU A 60 5.47 -0.40 -0.10
N GLY A 61 4.65 -0.71 0.89
CA GLY A 61 4.25 0.24 1.92
C GLY A 61 5.43 0.71 2.77
N ASN A 62 6.32 -0.21 3.17
CA ASN A 62 7.54 0.14 3.90
C ASN A 62 8.50 0.94 3.04
N PHE A 63 8.62 0.66 1.73
CA PHE A 63 9.39 1.51 0.83
C PHE A 63 8.87 2.96 0.90
N MET A 64 7.56 3.17 0.76
CA MET A 64 6.98 4.52 0.77
C MET A 64 7.08 5.24 2.11
N LEU A 65 6.95 4.52 3.24
CA LEU A 65 6.89 5.13 4.58
C LEU A 65 8.23 5.20 5.31
N LYS A 66 9.14 4.24 5.05
CA LYS A 66 10.33 4.03 5.88
C LYS A 66 11.64 4.09 5.11
N ASP A 67 11.64 3.85 3.80
CA ASP A 67 12.86 3.95 2.98
C ASP A 67 13.13 5.42 2.63
N PRO A 68 14.25 6.01 3.08
CA PRO A 68 14.57 7.40 2.77
C PRO A 68 14.64 7.67 1.26
N ARG A 69 15.01 6.67 0.46
CA ARG A 69 15.11 6.78 -1.00
C ARG A 69 13.77 7.08 -1.65
N ALA A 70 12.63 6.72 -1.03
CA ALA A 70 11.33 7.07 -1.57
C ALA A 70 11.13 8.58 -1.65
N MET A 71 11.68 9.35 -0.70
CA MET A 71 11.54 10.81 -0.67
C MET A 71 12.33 11.51 -1.77
N ASP A 72 13.27 10.82 -2.43
CA ASP A 72 13.98 11.35 -3.59
C ASP A 72 13.10 11.36 -4.86
N TYR A 73 12.07 10.51 -4.92
CA TYR A 73 11.23 10.33 -6.12
C TYR A 73 9.76 10.66 -5.88
N TYR A 74 9.33 10.78 -4.63
CA TYR A 74 7.96 11.09 -4.24
C TYR A 74 7.92 12.25 -3.24
N ASN A 75 6.90 13.09 -3.36
CA ASN A 75 6.59 14.12 -2.37
C ASN A 75 5.31 13.73 -1.64
N LEU A 76 5.30 13.81 -0.32
CA LEU A 76 4.06 13.80 0.47
C LEU A 76 3.29 15.08 0.14
N ILE A 77 2.07 14.95 -0.39
CA ILE A 77 1.21 16.08 -0.75
C ILE A 77 0.01 16.23 0.16
N GLU A 78 -0.43 15.16 0.81
CA GLU A 78 -1.56 15.16 1.75
C GLU A 78 -1.27 14.18 2.89
N ASP A 79 -1.66 14.56 4.10
CA ASP A 79 -1.62 13.71 5.29
C ASP A 79 -2.94 13.90 6.06
N VAL A 80 -3.83 12.91 5.96
CA VAL A 80 -5.18 12.96 6.52
C VAL A 80 -5.29 12.01 7.70
N VAL A 81 -5.62 12.56 8.87
CA VAL A 81 -5.93 11.75 10.05
C VAL A 81 -7.36 11.21 9.93
N ILE A 82 -7.53 9.89 9.94
CA ILE A 82 -8.86 9.27 9.92
C ILE A 82 -9.38 9.10 11.36
N THR A 83 -8.79 8.18 12.14
CA THR A 83 -9.10 7.93 13.57
C THR A 83 -7.97 7.11 14.21
N ASN A 84 -7.83 7.16 15.55
CA ASN A 84 -6.88 6.34 16.32
C ASN A 84 -5.41 6.42 15.84
N ASP A 85 -4.91 7.63 15.56
CA ASP A 85 -3.55 7.87 15.04
C ASP A 85 -3.24 7.13 13.72
N ILE A 86 -4.28 6.82 12.94
CA ILE A 86 -4.14 6.32 11.57
C ILE A 86 -4.15 7.50 10.61
N HIS A 87 -3.03 7.66 9.91
CA HIS A 87 -2.81 8.66 8.88
C HIS A 87 -2.95 8.02 7.51
N ILE A 88 -3.63 8.69 6.58
CA ILE A 88 -3.57 8.38 5.15
C ILE A 88 -2.66 9.39 4.49
N LYS A 89 -1.54 8.88 3.97
CA LYS A 89 -0.52 9.66 3.28
C LYS A 89 -0.67 9.51 1.79
N VAL A 90 -0.78 10.64 1.10
CA VAL A 90 -0.83 10.70 -0.36
C VAL A 90 0.50 11.21 -0.87
N PHE A 91 1.19 10.37 -1.60
CA PHE A 91 2.46 10.68 -2.25
C PHE A 91 2.24 10.96 -3.72
N LYS A 92 2.82 12.05 -4.22
CA LYS A 92 2.87 12.38 -5.64
C LYS A 92 4.29 12.13 -6.16
N ARG A 93 4.42 11.35 -7.22
CA ARG A 93 5.71 11.14 -7.90
C ARG A 93 6.23 12.46 -8.48
N LYS A 94 7.48 12.80 -8.17
CA LYS A 94 8.20 13.96 -8.72
C LYS A 94 9.25 13.60 -9.75
N ASP A 95 9.77 12.38 -9.71
CA ASP A 95 10.77 11.89 -10.67
C ASP A 95 10.64 10.38 -10.89
N LEU A 96 11.28 9.86 -11.93
CA LEU A 96 11.34 8.44 -12.25
C LEU A 96 12.26 7.71 -11.26
N VAL A 97 11.74 6.65 -10.64
CA VAL A 97 12.56 5.78 -9.78
C VAL A 97 13.56 5.01 -10.67
N PRO A 98 14.87 5.07 -10.43
CA PRO A 98 15.90 4.41 -11.25
C PRO A 98 15.89 2.89 -11.08
N ASN A 99 16.39 2.19 -12.11
CA ASN A 99 16.34 0.71 -12.17
C ASN A 99 17.01 0.03 -10.98
N PHE A 100 18.11 0.56 -10.43
CA PHE A 100 18.77 -0.05 -9.28
C PHE A 100 17.86 -0.13 -8.03
N ILE A 101 16.98 0.86 -7.82
CA ILE A 101 16.00 0.82 -6.71
C ILE A 101 14.89 -0.19 -7.01
N ARG A 102 14.44 -0.24 -8.27
CA ARG A 102 13.43 -1.22 -8.71
C ARG A 102 13.95 -2.65 -8.51
N GLU A 103 15.20 -2.89 -8.87
CA GLU A 103 15.90 -4.16 -8.70
C GLU A 103 16.08 -4.52 -7.23
N ASP A 104 16.50 -3.59 -6.38
CA ASP A 104 16.62 -3.80 -4.92
C ASP A 104 15.30 -4.26 -4.30
N ILE A 105 14.19 -3.61 -4.67
CA ILE A 105 12.85 -3.96 -4.15
C ILE A 105 12.39 -5.30 -4.75
N SER A 106 12.65 -5.54 -6.03
CA SER A 106 12.43 -6.85 -6.68
C SER A 106 13.18 -7.96 -5.94
N ASN A 107 14.42 -7.72 -5.51
CA ASN A 107 15.21 -8.72 -4.80
C ASN A 107 14.62 -9.04 -3.42
N GLN A 108 14.03 -8.08 -2.72
CA GLN A 108 13.28 -8.35 -1.49
C GLN A 108 12.11 -9.30 -1.76
N PHE A 109 11.39 -9.13 -2.87
CA PHE A 109 10.31 -10.04 -3.25
C PHE A 109 10.79 -11.45 -3.58
N LYS A 110 11.96 -11.59 -4.22
CA LYS A 110 12.55 -12.90 -4.54
C LYS A 110 12.86 -13.74 -3.30
N GLU A 111 13.20 -13.11 -2.18
CA GLU A 111 13.44 -13.83 -0.91
C GLU A 111 12.18 -14.54 -0.40
N TYR A 112 11.00 -13.96 -0.63
CA TYR A 112 9.72 -14.51 -0.19
C TYR A 112 9.00 -15.34 -1.26
N TYR A 113 9.26 -15.08 -2.54
CA TYR A 113 8.57 -15.70 -3.67
C TYR A 113 9.54 -16.22 -4.74
N PRO A 114 10.53 -17.08 -4.39
CA PRO A 114 11.60 -17.47 -5.33
C PRO A 114 11.08 -18.12 -6.61
N ASP A 115 9.99 -18.90 -6.50
CA ASP A 115 9.42 -19.71 -7.59
C ASP A 115 8.31 -19.00 -8.39
N GLU A 116 8.03 -17.72 -8.11
CA GLU A 116 6.99 -16.96 -8.82
C GLU A 116 7.53 -15.62 -9.37
N PRO A 117 8.11 -15.60 -10.59
CA PRO A 117 8.70 -14.41 -11.21
C PRO A 117 7.79 -13.21 -11.29
N ARG A 118 6.49 -13.43 -11.47
CA ARG A 118 5.51 -12.35 -11.55
C ARG A 118 5.39 -11.56 -10.24
N MET A 119 5.86 -12.11 -9.11
CA MET A 119 5.90 -11.41 -7.82
C MET A 119 7.10 -10.46 -7.68
N TYR A 120 8.02 -10.40 -8.63
CA TYR A 120 9.20 -9.52 -8.55
C TYR A 120 9.60 -8.87 -9.88
N GLU A 121 8.73 -8.88 -10.89
CA GLU A 121 8.98 -8.23 -12.19
C GLU A 121 8.40 -6.81 -12.23
N PHE A 122 9.22 -5.80 -11.96
CA PHE A 122 8.85 -4.40 -12.26
C PHE A 122 9.16 -4.03 -13.70
N THR A 123 8.35 -3.14 -14.29
CA THR A 123 8.68 -2.50 -15.55
C THR A 123 9.93 -1.63 -15.33
N MET A 124 10.95 -1.78 -16.17
CA MET A 124 12.20 -1.00 -16.09
C MET A 124 12.08 0.31 -16.87
N LEU A 125 12.99 1.25 -16.60
CA LEU A 125 13.23 2.42 -17.46
C LEU A 125 13.99 1.96 -18.71
N GLU A 126 13.56 2.45 -19.87
CA GLU A 126 14.24 2.29 -21.17
C GLU A 126 15.49 3.17 -21.27
#